data_AF-A0A1C5QJD2-F1
#
_entry.id   AF-A0A1C5QJD2-F1
#
_cell.length_a   1.000
_cell.length_b   1.000
_cell.length_c   1.000
_cell.angle_alpha   90.00
_cell.angle_beta   90.00
_cell.angle_gamma   90.00
#
_symmetry.space_group_name_H-M   'P 1'
#
loop_
_entity.id
_entity.type
_entity.pdbx_description
1 polymer ?
#
loop_
_entity_poly.entity_id
_entity_poly.type
_entity_poly.pdbx_seq_one_letter_code
_entity_poly.pdbx_strand_id
1 'polypeptide(L)'
;MTKPSVYHSQGYTCAEALIKSYNEEHNTDIPVAIGSGMGTGMTVGSLCGAVNAAAMIVGYIKGRESNENKNEARGYARELMSRVRENFNSEICADLKKK
;
A
#
# COMPACT_ATOMS: atom_id res chain seq x y z
N MET A 1 -5.97 -13.59 9.26
CA MET A 1 -5.56 -12.74 8.12
C MET A 1 -5.37 -13.59 6.88
N THR A 2 -6.22 -13.42 5.88
CA THR A 2 -5.96 -13.91 4.52
C THR A 2 -4.78 -13.15 3.90
N LYS A 3 -3.79 -13.85 3.35
CA LYS A 3 -2.63 -13.20 2.72
C LYS A 3 -3.08 -12.34 1.52
N PRO A 4 -2.49 -11.14 1.29
CA PRO A 4 -2.81 -10.31 0.13
C PRO A 4 -2.66 -11.05 -1.21
N SER A 5 -1.72 -11.99 -1.34
CA SER A 5 -1.55 -12.80 -2.55
C SER A 5 -2.78 -13.63 -2.92
N VAL A 6 -3.59 -14.05 -1.94
CA VAL A 6 -4.82 -14.82 -2.17
C VAL A 6 -5.90 -13.93 -2.77
N TYR A 7 -6.00 -12.67 -2.33
CA TYR A 7 -6.90 -11.72 -2.96
C TYR A 7 -6.42 -11.32 -4.35
N HIS A 8 -5.10 -11.14 -4.52
CA HIS A 8 -4.57 -10.84 -5.84
C HIS A 8 -4.90 -11.94 -6.88
N SER A 9 -4.84 -13.22 -6.49
CA SER A 9 -5.21 -14.33 -7.39
C SER A 9 -6.72 -14.39 -7.72
N GLN A 10 -7.56 -13.63 -7.02
CA GLN A 10 -9.00 -13.48 -7.32
C GLN A 10 -9.29 -12.33 -8.30
N GLY A 11 -8.26 -11.66 -8.83
CA GLY A 11 -8.41 -10.59 -9.82
C GLY A 11 -8.33 -9.17 -9.25
N TYR A 12 -8.15 -9.03 -7.93
CA TYR A 12 -7.89 -7.73 -7.31
C TYR A 12 -6.51 -7.20 -7.69
N THR A 13 -6.33 -5.89 -7.79
CA THR A 13 -5.00 -5.28 -7.93
C THR A 13 -4.16 -5.53 -6.66
N CYS A 14 -2.84 -5.33 -6.75
CA CYS A 14 -1.95 -5.47 -5.58
C CYS A 14 -2.36 -4.56 -4.41
N ALA A 15 -2.91 -3.38 -4.71
CA ALA A 15 -3.37 -2.43 -3.70
C ALA A 15 -4.71 -2.85 -3.10
N GLU A 16 -5.67 -3.21 -3.93
CA GLU A 16 -6.98 -3.70 -3.48
C GLU A 16 -6.83 -4.93 -2.58
N ALA A 17 -5.97 -5.86 -2.99
CA ALA A 17 -5.66 -7.06 -2.22
C ALA A 17 -5.06 -6.75 -0.84
N LEU A 18 -4.18 -5.74 -0.75
CA LEU A 18 -3.58 -5.33 0.52
C LEU A 18 -4.60 -4.64 1.44
N ILE A 19 -5.42 -3.73 0.89
CA ILE A 19 -6.47 -3.04 1.64
C ILE A 19 -7.49 -4.05 2.18
N LYS A 20 -7.92 -5.00 1.35
CA LYS A 20 -8.88 -6.04 1.75
C LYS A 20 -8.31 -6.94 2.85
N SER A 21 -7.05 -7.36 2.74
CA SER A 21 -6.35 -8.11 3.79
C SER A 21 -6.29 -7.34 5.11
N TYR A 22 -5.98 -6.04 5.05
CA TYR A 22 -5.92 -5.19 6.23
C TYR A 22 -7.29 -5.01 6.89
N ASN A 23 -8.33 -4.77 6.10
CA ASN A 23 -9.71 -4.66 6.58
C ASN A 23 -10.17 -5.93 7.30
N GLU A 24 -9.89 -7.11 6.73
CA GLU A 24 -10.23 -8.39 7.35
C GLU A 24 -9.50 -8.62 8.69
N GLU A 25 -8.21 -8.28 8.76
CA GLU A 25 -7.41 -8.49 9.96
C GLU A 25 -7.78 -7.53 11.09
N HIS A 26 -8.05 -6.27 10.76
CA HIS A 26 -8.24 -5.21 11.74
C HIS A 26 -9.71 -4.81 11.94
N ASN A 27 -10.64 -5.49 11.26
CA ASN A 27 -12.07 -5.18 11.26
C ASN A 27 -12.34 -3.70 10.91
N THR A 28 -11.66 -3.21 9.87
CA THR A 28 -11.79 -1.85 9.33
C THR A 28 -12.52 -1.87 7.99
N ASP A 29 -12.93 -0.69 7.52
CA ASP A 29 -13.70 -0.54 6.28
C ASP A 29 -13.08 0.50 5.34
N ILE A 30 -11.76 0.39 5.10
CA ILE A 30 -11.10 1.24 4.11
C ILE A 30 -11.67 0.87 2.73
N PRO A 31 -12.18 1.83 1.94
CA PRO A 31 -12.78 1.52 0.65
C PRO A 31 -11.76 0.89 -0.31
N VAL A 32 -11.94 -0.41 -0.61
CA VAL A 32 -11.04 -1.18 -1.49
C VAL A 32 -10.89 -0.52 -2.86
N ALA A 33 -11.94 0.13 -3.35
CA ALA A 33 -11.98 0.84 -4.64
C ALA A 33 -10.92 1.94 -4.79
N ILE A 34 -10.40 2.51 -3.69
CA ILE A 34 -9.31 3.51 -3.76
C ILE A 34 -8.04 2.86 -4.35
N GLY A 35 -7.88 1.54 -4.18
CA GLY A 35 -6.79 0.76 -4.75
C GLY A 35 -6.96 0.39 -6.24
N SER A 36 -8.08 0.67 -6.90
CA SER A 36 -8.34 0.18 -8.26
C SER A 36 -7.44 0.84 -9.32
N GLY A 37 -7.14 2.14 -9.16
CA GLY A 37 -6.11 2.83 -9.99
C GLY A 37 -4.67 2.35 -9.71
N MET A 38 -4.53 1.62 -8.60
CA MET A 38 -3.38 0.93 -8.02
C MET A 38 -2.44 0.11 -8.91
N GLY A 39 -3.03 -0.41 -9.99
CA GLY A 39 -2.54 -1.58 -10.71
C GLY A 39 -1.23 -1.30 -11.44
N THR A 40 -0.34 -2.29 -11.49
CA THR A 40 0.91 -2.24 -12.27
C THR A 40 1.71 -0.94 -12.04
N GLY A 41 1.67 -0.44 -10.80
CA GLY A 41 2.31 0.80 -10.37
C GLY A 41 1.78 2.07 -11.03
N MET A 42 0.46 2.19 -11.12
CA MET A 42 -0.31 3.16 -11.91
C MET A 42 -0.04 3.04 -13.41
N THR A 43 -0.17 1.83 -13.96
CA THR A 43 -0.19 1.52 -15.39
C THR A 43 1.06 1.86 -16.21
N VAL A 44 2.06 2.50 -15.62
CA VAL A 44 3.31 2.92 -16.29
C VAL A 44 4.55 2.27 -15.68
N GLY A 45 4.38 1.32 -14.76
CA GLY A 45 5.48 0.62 -14.10
C GLY A 45 6.17 1.43 -13.00
N SER A 46 5.54 2.51 -12.51
CA SER A 46 6.05 3.37 -11.44
C SER A 46 5.88 2.70 -10.06
N LEU A 47 5.69 3.48 -8.99
CA LEU A 47 5.58 3.03 -7.61
C LEU A 47 4.63 1.83 -7.44
N CYS A 48 5.11 0.75 -6.81
CA CYS A 48 4.34 -0.46 -6.56
C CYS A 48 2.98 -0.19 -5.90
N GLY A 49 1.92 -0.77 -6.47
CA GLY A 49 0.55 -0.62 -5.93
C GLY A 49 0.41 -1.08 -4.48
N ALA A 50 1.06 -2.18 -4.10
CA ALA A 50 1.06 -2.64 -2.70
C ALA A 50 1.78 -1.66 -1.77
N VAL A 51 2.90 -1.07 -2.20
CA VAL A 51 3.62 -0.07 -1.40
C VAL A 51 2.78 1.20 -1.25
N ASN A 52 2.09 1.62 -2.33
CA ASN A 52 1.21 2.77 -2.31
C ASN A 52 0.01 2.55 -1.34
N ALA A 53 -0.61 1.37 -1.39
CA ALA A 53 -1.66 0.99 -0.44
C ALA A 53 -1.15 0.91 1.01
N ALA A 54 0.06 0.42 1.25
CA ALA A 54 0.64 0.39 2.59
C ALA A 54 0.83 1.82 3.15
N ALA A 55 1.31 2.75 2.34
CA ALA A 55 1.43 4.16 2.74
C ALA A 55 0.04 4.80 3.01
N MET A 56 -0.97 4.44 2.23
CA MET A 56 -2.36 4.87 2.44
C MET A 56 -2.90 4.33 3.78
N ILE A 57 -2.68 3.06 4.09
CA ILE A 57 -3.08 2.45 5.38
C ILE A 57 -2.37 3.14 6.54
N VAL A 58 -1.08 3.48 6.41
CA VAL A 58 -0.38 4.31 7.41
C VAL A 58 -1.07 5.66 7.60
N GLY A 59 -1.50 6.30 6.51
CA GLY A 59 -2.31 7.51 6.55
C GLY A 59 -3.66 7.32 7.22
N TYR A 60 -4.32 6.17 7.03
CA TYR A 60 -5.57 5.84 7.72
C TYR A 60 -5.37 5.72 9.25
N ILE A 61 -4.26 5.12 9.71
CA ILE A 61 -4.01 4.88 11.13
C ILE A 61 -3.43 6.11 11.84
N LYS A 62 -2.51 6.84 11.19
CA LYS A 62 -1.67 7.90 11.80
C LYS A 62 -1.77 9.23 11.05
N GLY A 63 -2.75 9.36 10.16
CA GLY A 63 -3.01 10.58 9.42
C GLY A 63 -3.42 11.72 10.33
N ARG A 64 -3.29 12.93 9.80
CA ARG A 64 -3.77 14.15 10.45
C ARG A 64 -5.11 14.56 9.85
N GLU A 65 -6.00 15.08 10.68
CA GLU A 65 -7.31 15.59 10.23
C GLU A 65 -7.24 17.03 9.69
N SER A 66 -6.22 17.77 10.09
CA SER A 66 -6.05 19.18 9.73
C SER A 66 -4.57 19.50 9.48
N ASN A 67 -4.30 20.65 8.88
CA ASN A 67 -2.93 21.01 8.49
C ASN A 67 -2.08 21.51 9.68
N GLU A 68 -2.73 21.94 10.75
CA GLU A 68 -2.18 22.46 11.99
C GLU A 68 -1.58 21.33 12.85
N ASN A 69 -2.12 20.11 12.67
CA ASN A 69 -1.65 18.92 13.35
C ASN A 69 -0.32 18.43 12.75
N LYS A 70 0.58 17.98 13.63
CA LYS A 70 1.84 17.34 13.26
C LYS A 70 1.56 16.12 12.39
N ASN A 71 2.25 16.01 11.26
CA ASN A 71 2.09 14.88 10.35
C ASN A 71 2.93 13.67 10.81
N GLU A 72 2.38 12.87 11.72
CA GLU A 72 3.05 11.66 12.22
C GLU A 72 3.16 10.55 11.16
N ALA A 73 2.13 10.39 10.32
CA ALA A 73 2.14 9.45 9.20
C ALA A 73 3.37 9.58 8.29
N ARG A 74 3.92 10.79 8.12
CA ARG A 74 5.14 11.00 7.33
C ARG A 74 6.34 10.19 7.87
N GLY A 75 6.50 10.10 9.19
CA GLY A 75 7.59 9.34 9.81
C GLY A 75 7.46 7.85 9.51
N TYR A 76 6.26 7.31 9.71
CA TYR A 76 5.95 5.91 9.43
C TYR A 76 6.03 5.57 7.93
N ALA A 77 5.60 6.47 7.05
CA ALA A 77 5.73 6.29 5.60
C ALA A 77 7.21 6.25 5.19
N ARG A 78 8.07 7.09 5.79
CA ARG A 78 9.52 7.04 5.54
C ARG A 78 10.09 5.69 5.96
N GLU A 79 9.75 5.23 7.15
CA GLU A 79 10.20 3.93 7.67
C GLU A 79 9.75 2.77 6.78
N LEU A 80 8.48 2.77 6.36
CA LEU A 80 7.93 1.81 5.39
C LEU A 80 8.76 1.78 4.11
N MET A 81 9.02 2.95 3.51
CA MET A 81 9.79 3.04 2.26
C MET A 81 11.25 2.60 2.44
N SER A 82 11.88 2.95 3.55
CA SER A 82 13.24 2.48 3.88
C SER A 82 13.28 0.95 3.95
N ARG A 83 12.37 0.34 4.70
CA ARG A 83 12.28 -1.13 4.82
C ARG A 83 12.01 -1.80 3.47
N VAL A 84 11.16 -1.21 2.62
CA VAL A 84 10.92 -1.74 1.27
C VAL A 84 12.21 -1.71 0.44
N ARG A 85 12.93 -0.59 0.45
CA ARG A 85 14.19 -0.46 -0.29
C ARG A 85 15.28 -1.40 0.25
N GLU A 86 15.39 -1.57 1.57
CA GLU A 86 16.35 -2.47 2.20
C GLU A 86 16.11 -3.95 1.84
N ASN A 87 14.84 -4.38 1.81
CA ASN A 87 14.51 -5.78 1.56
C ASN A 87 14.41 -6.12 0.06
N PHE A 88 13.97 -5.16 -0.77
CA PHE A 88 13.65 -5.44 -2.18
C PHE A 88 14.52 -4.67 -3.18
N ASN A 89 15.39 -3.76 -2.73
CA ASN A 89 16.25 -2.85 -3.51
C ASN A 89 15.51 -1.79 -4.34
N SER A 90 14.19 -1.84 -4.45
CA SER A 90 13.38 -0.85 -5.17
C SER A 90 11.94 -0.88 -4.67
N GLU A 91 11.26 0.26 -4.75
CA GLU A 91 9.82 0.39 -4.59
C GLU A 91 9.07 0.42 -5.94
N ILE A 92 9.82 0.50 -7.05
CA ILE A 92 9.28 0.68 -8.39
C ILE A 92 8.80 -0.66 -8.92
N CYS A 93 7.52 -0.71 -9.33
CA CYS A 93 6.84 -1.92 -9.75
C CYS A 93 7.57 -2.61 -10.90
N ALA A 94 8.05 -1.85 -11.89
CA ALA A 94 8.79 -2.39 -13.01
C ALA A 94 10.11 -3.06 -12.59
N ASP A 95 10.79 -2.53 -11.57
CA ASP A 95 12.07 -3.09 -11.11
C ASP A 95 11.86 -4.29 -10.19
N LEU A 96 10.81 -4.25 -9.36
CA LEU A 96 10.39 -5.36 -8.51
C LEU A 96 10.00 -6.60 -9.31
N LYS A 97 9.39 -6.42 -10.49
CA LYS A 97 8.97 -7.53 -11.38
C LYS A 97 10.09 -8.12 -12.24
N LYS A 98 11.27 -7.48 -12.32
CA LYS A 98 12.42 -7.97 -13.11
C LYS A 98 13.26 -9.00 -12.36
N LYS A 99 13.03 -9.17 -11.06
CA LYS A 99 13.62 -10.22 -10.24
C LYS A 99 12.73 -11.46 -10.30
#